data_AF-A0A1Q8QZU2-F1
#
_entry.id   AF-A0A1Q8QZU2-F1
#
_cell.length_a   1.000
_cell.length_b   1.000
_cell.length_c   1.000
_cell.angle_alpha   90.00
_cell.angle_beta   90.00
_cell.angle_gamma   90.00
#
_symmetry.space_group_name_H-M   'P 1'
#
loop_
_entity.id
_entity.type
_entity.pdbx_description
1 polymer ?
#
loop_
_entity_poly.entity_id
_entity_poly.type
_entity_poly.pdbx_seq_one_letter_code
_entity_poly.pdbx_strand_id
1 'polypeptide(L)'
;MGKFESAEKIGLRDKETNKLLAVYPYKAEGTDAEINKIVRDWYYQQSCAAEDQLLTAYVDVLTDYEIKSRKKLKGDIQHDEQ
;
A
#
# COMPACT_ATOMS: atom_id res chain seq x y z
N MET A 1 19.91 -8.48 -1.60
CA MET A 1 19.34 -7.13 -1.50
C MET A 1 17.96 -7.19 -2.08
N GLY A 2 16.96 -7.35 -1.22
CA GLY A 2 15.57 -7.35 -1.62
C GLY A 2 15.08 -5.94 -1.93
N LYS A 3 14.17 -5.82 -2.89
CA LYS A 3 13.50 -4.54 -3.23
C LYS A 3 12.72 -3.96 -2.05
N PHE A 4 12.28 -4.81 -1.13
CA PHE A 4 11.48 -4.42 0.03
C PHE A 4 12.30 -4.19 1.32
N GLU A 5 13.59 -4.57 1.36
CA GLU A 5 14.46 -4.37 2.54
C GLU A 5 14.62 -2.89 2.93
N SER A 6 14.57 -1.99 1.95
CA SER A 6 14.67 -0.54 2.15
C SER A 6 13.33 0.18 2.10
N ALA A 7 12.22 -0.56 2.04
CA ALA A 7 10.89 0.03 1.94
C ALA A 7 10.41 0.46 3.33
N GLU A 8 10.22 1.77 3.53
CA GLU A 8 9.64 2.31 4.77
C GLU A 8 8.17 1.93 4.94
N LYS A 9 7.44 1.74 3.83
CA LYS A 9 6.06 1.27 3.82
C LYS A 9 5.80 0.31 2.68
N ILE A 10 4.90 -0.63 2.96
CA ILE A 10 4.47 -1.63 2.01
C ILE A 10 2.94 -1.62 1.96
N GLY A 11 2.40 -1.72 0.76
CA GLY A 11 0.97 -1.76 0.53
C GLY A 11 0.57 -2.88 -0.42
N LEU A 12 -0.69 -3.26 -0.35
CA LEU A 12 -1.35 -4.09 -1.34
C LEU A 12 -2.03 -3.18 -2.36
N ARG A 13 -1.68 -3.36 -3.62
CA ARG A 13 -2.36 -2.70 -4.75
C ARG A 13 -3.08 -3.72 -5.59
N ASP A 14 -4.22 -3.30 -6.10
CA ASP A 14 -4.94 -4.08 -7.09
C ASP A 14 -4.33 -3.87 -8.48
N LYS A 15 -4.02 -4.96 -9.18
CA LYS A 15 -3.41 -4.90 -10.51
C LYS A 15 -4.38 -4.39 -11.58
N GLU A 16 -5.68 -4.62 -11.42
CA GLU A 16 -6.68 -4.23 -12.41
C GLU A 16 -6.99 -2.74 -12.35
N THR A 17 -7.15 -2.20 -11.13
CA THR A 17 -7.56 -0.82 -10.88
C THR A 17 -6.39 0.09 -10.51
N ASN A 18 -5.19 -0.45 -10.25
CA ASN A 18 -4.05 0.27 -9.70
C ASN A 18 -4.35 1.00 -8.37
N LYS A 19 -5.41 0.59 -7.66
CA LYS A 19 -5.81 1.22 -6.40
C LYS A 19 -5.09 0.57 -5.23
N LEU A 20 -4.73 1.41 -4.26
CA LEU A 20 -4.23 0.96 -2.97
C LEU A 20 -5.37 0.32 -2.18
N LEU A 21 -5.30 -1.00 -1.99
CA LEU A 21 -6.27 -1.79 -1.24
C LEU A 21 -6.02 -1.66 0.26
N ALA A 22 -4.77 -1.87 0.67
CA ALA A 22 -4.38 -1.82 2.07
C ALA A 22 -2.94 -1.37 2.24
N VAL A 23 -2.64 -0.80 3.41
CA VAL A 23 -1.28 -0.42 3.81
C VAL A 23 -0.90 -1.28 5.00
N TYR A 24 0.20 -2.00 4.88
CA TYR A 24 0.72 -2.78 5.98
C TYR A 24 1.24 -1.83 7.07
N PRO A 25 0.68 -1.86 8.29
CA PRO A 25 1.01 -0.88 9.33
C PRO A 25 2.29 -1.24 10.10
N TYR A 26 2.80 -2.45 9.95
CA TYR A 26 4.00 -2.93 10.62
C TYR A 26 5.23 -2.83 9.70
N LYS A 27 6.41 -2.94 10.29
CA LYS A 27 7.66 -3.02 9.54
C LYS A 27 7.76 -4.41 8.93
N ALA A 28 7.90 -4.48 7.61
CA ALA A 28 8.13 -5.74 6.93
C ALA A 28 9.64 -6.02 6.94
N GLU A 29 10.04 -7.12 7.58
CA GLU A 29 11.45 -7.52 7.72
C GLU A 29 11.62 -8.92 7.15
N GLY A 30 12.68 -9.14 6.38
CA GLY A 30 12.96 -10.41 5.71
C GLY A 30 13.17 -10.26 4.21
N THR A 31 13.09 -11.38 3.50
CA THR A 31 13.23 -11.40 2.04
C THR A 31 11.97 -10.93 1.33
N ASP A 32 12.07 -10.56 0.05
CA ASP A 32 10.91 -10.14 -0.75
C ASP A 32 9.76 -11.14 -0.73
N ALA A 33 10.08 -12.44 -0.74
CA ALA A 33 9.10 -13.51 -0.68
C ALA A 33 8.39 -13.59 0.68
N GLU A 34 9.13 -13.43 1.78
CA GLU A 34 8.56 -13.43 3.12
C GLU A 34 7.66 -12.23 3.33
N ILE A 35 8.14 -11.04 2.95
CA ILE A 35 7.39 -9.80 3.01
C ILE A 35 6.09 -9.91 2.21
N ASN A 36 6.15 -10.46 1.00
CA ASN A 36 4.96 -10.66 0.18
C ASN A 36 3.94 -11.57 0.89
N LYS A 37 4.41 -12.67 1.48
CA LYS A 37 3.55 -13.61 2.20
C LYS A 37 2.93 -12.99 3.45
N ILE A 38 3.72 -12.30 4.29
CA ILE A 38 3.25 -11.68 5.54
C ILE A 38 2.17 -10.64 5.24
N VAL A 39 2.38 -9.78 4.25
CA VAL A 39 1.43 -8.72 3.91
C VAL A 39 0.13 -9.29 3.35
N ARG A 40 0.21 -10.33 2.51
CA ARG A 40 -0.97 -11.01 1.95
C ARG A 40 -1.76 -11.78 3.01
N ASP A 41 -1.07 -12.50 3.90
CA ASP A 41 -1.68 -13.24 5.00
C ASP A 41 -2.39 -12.30 5.97
N TRP A 42 -1.74 -11.19 6.35
CA TRP A 42 -2.35 -10.15 7.19
C TRP A 42 -3.61 -9.56 6.55
N TYR A 43 -3.58 -9.23 5.26
CA TYR A 43 -4.74 -8.67 4.57
C TYR A 43 -5.89 -9.68 4.46
N TYR A 44 -5.56 -10.96 4.22
CA TYR A 44 -6.52 -12.06 4.26
C TYR A 44 -7.19 -12.20 5.64
N GLN A 45 -6.41 -12.08 6.72
CA GLN A 45 -6.96 -12.07 8.09
C GLN A 45 -7.87 -10.86 8.37
N GLN A 46 -7.68 -9.74 7.67
CA GLN A 46 -8.44 -8.52 7.90
C GLN A 46 -9.81 -8.50 7.20
N SER A 47 -10.00 -9.26 6.12
CA SER A 47 -11.30 -9.33 5.42
C SER A 47 -11.50 -10.66 4.72
N CYS A 48 -12.60 -11.36 5.03
CA CYS A 48 -13.01 -12.57 4.31
C CYS A 48 -13.29 -12.30 2.81
N ALA A 49 -13.70 -11.07 2.46
CA ALA A 49 -13.87 -10.61 1.07
C ALA A 49 -12.53 -10.35 0.34
N ALA A 50 -11.40 -10.44 1.03
CA ALA A 50 -10.08 -10.21 0.46
C ALA A 50 -9.60 -11.38 -0.40
N GLU A 51 -10.22 -12.56 -0.37
CA GLU A 51 -9.78 -13.72 -1.16
C GLU A 51 -9.80 -13.41 -2.66
N ASP A 52 -10.90 -12.87 -3.18
CA ASP A 52 -11.02 -12.42 -4.57
C ASP A 52 -10.04 -11.27 -4.87
N GLN A 53 -9.95 -10.30 -3.97
CA GLN A 53 -9.06 -9.16 -4.15
C GLN A 53 -7.58 -9.57 -4.12
N LEU A 54 -7.21 -10.63 -3.38
CA LEU A 54 -5.86 -11.16 -3.29
C LEU A 54 -5.40 -11.89 -4.55
N LEU A 55 -6.32 -12.30 -5.43
CA LEU A 55 -6.01 -12.89 -6.73
C LEU A 55 -5.43 -11.84 -7.67
N THR A 56 -5.96 -10.61 -7.60
CA THR A 56 -5.54 -9.47 -8.42
C THR A 56 -4.61 -8.53 -7.69
N ALA A 57 -4.46 -8.67 -6.37
CA ALA A 57 -3.59 -7.83 -5.58
C ALA A 57 -2.12 -8.27 -5.60
N TYR A 58 -1.23 -7.28 -5.60
CA TYR A 58 0.20 -7.45 -5.50
C TYR A 58 0.78 -6.54 -4.41
N VAL A 59 1.85 -7.01 -3.78
CA VAL A 59 2.57 -6.26 -2.75
C VAL A 59 3.54 -5.30 -3.42
N ASP A 60 3.42 -4.02 -3.07
CA ASP A 60 4.17 -2.93 -3.67
C ASP A 60 4.78 -2.03 -2.59
N VAL A 61 5.94 -1.45 -2.90
CA VAL A 61 6.60 -0.48 -2.01
C VAL A 61 5.90 0.86 -2.12
N LEU A 62 5.42 1.38 -1.01
CA LEU A 62 4.88 2.72 -0.97
C LEU A 62 6.02 3.69 -0.71
N THR A 63 6.31 4.51 -1.71
CA THR A 63 7.27 5.58 -1.52
C THR A 63 6.67 6.69 -0.67
N ASP A 64 7.50 7.33 0.16
CA ASP A 64 7.08 8.45 1.01
C ASP A 64 6.47 9.61 0.19
N TYR A 65 6.84 9.70 -1.08
CA TYR A 65 6.31 10.65 -2.06
C TYR A 65 4.80 10.46 -2.31
N GLU A 66 4.32 9.21 -2.38
CA GLU A 66 2.90 8.91 -2.60
C GLU A 66 2.05 9.16 -1.34
N ILE A 67 2.63 8.94 -0.16
CA ILE A 67 1.97 9.17 1.12
C ILE A 67 1.88 10.68 1.42
N LYS A 68 2.89 11.47 1.05
CA LYS A 68 2.85 12.94 1.16
C LYS A 68 1.83 13.59 0.23
N SER A 69 1.55 13.00 -0.94
CA SER A 69 0.55 13.55 -1.87
C SER A 69 -0.87 13.55 -1.31
N ARG A 70 -1.19 12.65 -0.36
CA ARG A 70 -2.50 12.64 0.31
C ARG A 70 -2.63 13.69 1.42
N LYS A 71 -1.54 14.33 1.84
CA LYS A 71 -1.54 15.42 2.82
C LYS A 71 -1.73 16.80 2.19
N LYS A 72 -1.69 16.92 0.85
CA LYS A 72 -1.84 18.19 0.11
C LYS A 72 -3.22 18.45 -0.51
N LEU A 73 -4.15 17.49 -0.47
CA LEU A 73 -5.53 17.67 -1.00
C LEU A 73 -6.55 18.03 0.09
N LYS A 74 -6.09 18.22 1.34
CA LYS A 74 -6.91 18.69 2.46
C LYS A 74 -6.38 20.04 2.98
N GLY A 75 -5.97 20.88 2.04
CA GLY A 75 -5.60 22.28 2.25
C GLY A 75 -6.29 23.08 1.17
N ASP A 76 -7.56 23.34 1.41
CA ASP A 76 -8.32 24.54 1.04
C ASP A 76 -7.95 25.20 -0.29
N ILE A 77 -8.82 24.94 -1.26
CA ILE A 77 -9.26 25.89 -2.27
C ILE A 77 -9.59 27.21 -1.56
N GLN A 78 -8.67 28.17 -1.51
CA GLN A 78 -9.04 29.57 -1.38
C GLN A 78 -9.13 30.16 -2.78
N HIS A 79 -10.37 30.23 -3.21
CA HIS A 79 -10.92 31.23 -4.10
C HIS A 79 -10.34 32.61 -3.76
N ASP A 80 -9.77 33.29 -4.74
CA ASP A 80 -9.90 34.75 -4.81
C ASP A 80 -9.90 35.15 -6.29
N GLU A 81 -11.11 35.45 -6.74
CA GLU A 81 -11.42 36.17 -7.96
C GLU A 81 -11.42 37.67 -7.59
N GLN A 82 -10.89 38.49 -8.51
CA GLN A 82 -10.85 39.97 -8.57
C GLN A 82 -9.55 40.68 -8.17
#